data_AF-A0A3D4CDC3-F1
#
_entry.id   AF-A0A3D4CDC3-F1
#
_cell.length_a   1.000
_cell.length_b   1.000
_cell.length_c   1.000
_cell.angle_alpha   90.00
_cell.angle_beta   90.00
_cell.angle_gamma   90.00
#
_symmetry.space_group_name_H-M   'P 1'
#
loop_
_entity.id
_entity.type
_entity.pdbx_description
1 polymer ?
#
loop_
_entity_poly.entity_id
_entity_poly.type
_entity_poly.pdbx_seq_one_letter_code
_entity_poly.pdbx_strand_id
1 'polypeptide(L)'
;MSRRKKISEKEVCDGLRRLAFGEITDAVSLLFEPEEEIIEKLPKLDLFNVSEIKRPRGGGMEIKFFDRLKAIDKIREMVNEKSDNSPTSFYEALEKSTQATKKHYMGETDE
;
A
#
# COMPACT_ATOMS: atom_id res chain seq x y z
N MET A 1 0.75 -26.98 -16.51
CA MET A 1 0.95 -26.66 -15.08
C MET A 1 1.43 -25.22 -14.97
N SER A 2 0.53 -24.26 -14.71
CA SER A 2 0.89 -22.84 -14.67
C SER A 2 1.65 -22.52 -13.38
N ARG A 3 2.88 -22.00 -13.48
CA ARG A 3 3.66 -21.52 -12.34
C ARG A 3 2.89 -20.36 -11.69
N ARG A 4 2.43 -20.53 -10.44
CA ARG A 4 1.90 -19.42 -9.62
C ARG A 4 3.01 -18.38 -9.48
N LYS A 5 2.79 -17.16 -9.98
CA LYS A 5 3.64 -16.01 -9.68
C LYS A 5 3.61 -15.79 -8.17
N LYS A 6 4.80 -15.70 -7.56
CA LYS A 6 4.94 -15.40 -6.14
C LYS A 6 4.65 -13.90 -5.97
N ILE A 7 3.59 -13.56 -5.25
CA ILE A 7 3.24 -12.17 -4.95
C ILE A 7 4.28 -11.63 -3.97
N SER A 8 4.91 -10.52 -4.32
CA SER A 8 5.88 -9.82 -3.48
C SER A 8 5.18 -8.92 -2.45
N GLU A 9 5.87 -8.65 -1.34
CA GLU A 9 5.39 -7.71 -0.33
C GLU A 9 5.13 -6.32 -0.94
N LYS A 10 5.98 -5.90 -1.89
CA LYS A 10 5.82 -4.66 -2.64
C LYS A 10 4.48 -4.63 -3.40
N GLU A 11 4.14 -5.70 -4.11
CA GLU A 11 2.85 -5.79 -4.84
C GLU A 11 1.65 -5.73 -3.88
N VAL A 12 1.76 -6.29 -2.67
CA VAL A 12 0.72 -6.19 -1.64
C VAL A 12 0.59 -4.75 -1.14
N CYS A 13 1.71 -4.10 -0.80
CA CYS A 13 1.71 -2.69 -0.39
C CYS A 13 1.13 -1.78 -1.47
N ASP A 14 1.53 -1.96 -2.73
CA ASP A 14 1.06 -1.15 -3.85
C ASP A 14 -0.45 -1.33 -4.06
N GLY A 15 -0.95 -2.57 -3.95
CA GLY A 15 -2.38 -2.87 -4.01
C GLY A 15 -3.17 -2.21 -2.88
N LEU A 16 -2.72 -2.36 -1.63
CA LEU A 16 -3.37 -1.72 -0.48
C LEU A 16 -3.34 -0.20 -0.58
N ARG A 17 -2.24 0.38 -1.06
CA ARG A 17 -2.11 1.83 -1.28
C ARG A 17 -3.13 2.32 -2.30
N ARG A 18 -3.34 1.59 -3.40
CA ARG A 18 -4.37 1.91 -4.39
C ARG A 18 -5.79 1.82 -3.80
N LEU A 19 -6.06 0.85 -2.94
CA LEU A 19 -7.36 0.76 -2.24
C LEU A 19 -7.58 1.92 -1.25
N ALA A 20 -6.54 2.28 -0.49
CA ALA A 20 -6.62 3.32 0.53
C ALA A 20 -6.72 4.74 -0.05
N PHE A 21 -5.93 5.03 -1.09
CA PHE A 21 -5.69 6.40 -1.57
C PHE A 21 -6.02 6.60 -3.06
N GLY A 22 -6.47 5.57 -3.77
CA GLY A 22 -6.82 5.67 -5.19
C GLY A 22 -8.09 6.49 -5.43
N GLU A 23 -8.18 7.06 -6.63
CA GLU A 23 -9.38 7.75 -7.09
C GLU A 23 -10.48 6.76 -7.48
N ILE A 24 -11.69 7.29 -7.64
CA ILE A 24 -12.90 6.53 -8.06
C ILE A 24 -13.60 7.24 -9.21
N THR A 25 -12.92 8.16 -9.88
CA THR A 25 -13.44 9.02 -10.96
C THR A 25 -14.06 8.20 -12.08
N ASP A 26 -13.35 7.18 -12.55
CA ASP A 26 -13.84 6.26 -13.61
C ASP A 26 -15.05 5.44 -13.19
N ALA A 27 -15.12 5.02 -11.92
CA ALA A 27 -16.29 4.32 -11.41
C ALA A 27 -17.50 5.27 -11.28
N VAL A 28 -17.26 6.52 -10.90
CA VAL A 28 -18.31 7.54 -10.80
C VAL A 28 -18.80 7.95 -12.19
N SER A 29 -17.92 8.04 -13.21
CA SER A 29 -18.34 8.39 -14.57
C SER A 29 -19.33 7.38 -15.14
N LEU A 30 -19.19 6.09 -14.81
CA LEU A 30 -20.13 5.04 -15.23
C LEU A 30 -21.59 5.31 -14.84
N LEU A 31 -21.84 6.12 -13.81
CA LEU A 31 -23.20 6.46 -13.37
C LEU A 31 -23.92 7.42 -14.32
N PHE A 32 -23.20 8.13 -15.18
CA PHE A 32 -23.72 9.19 -16.04
C PHE A 32 -23.66 8.85 -17.54
N GLU A 33 -23.01 7.74 -17.88
CA GLU A 33 -22.72 7.35 -19.25
C GLU A 33 -23.79 6.39 -19.79
N PRO A 34 -24.20 6.50 -21.06
CA PRO A 34 -25.10 5.53 -21.69
C PRO A 34 -24.41 4.17 -21.86
N GLU A 35 -25.21 3.10 -21.94
CA GLU A 35 -24.70 1.73 -21.91
C GLU A 35 -23.79 1.39 -23.10
N GLU A 36 -24.10 1.94 -24.28
CA GLU A 36 -23.29 1.77 -25.48
C GLU A 36 -21.88 2.36 -25.30
N GLU A 37 -21.78 3.55 -24.71
CA GLU A 37 -20.49 4.21 -24.45
C GLU A 37 -19.69 3.53 -23.34
N ILE A 38 -20.36 2.96 -22.34
CA ILE A 38 -19.70 2.22 -21.25
C ILE A 38 -18.90 1.03 -21.81
N ILE A 39 -19.47 0.28 -22.76
CA ILE A 39 -18.82 -0.90 -23.35
C ILE A 39 -17.55 -0.49 -24.12
N GLU A 40 -17.60 0.62 -24.85
CA GLU A 40 -16.45 1.14 -25.58
C GLU A 40 -15.34 1.67 -24.66
N LYS A 41 -15.71 2.31 -23.55
CA LYS A 41 -14.77 2.89 -22.57
C LYS A 41 -14.20 1.84 -21.62
N LEU A 42 -14.90 0.72 -21.39
CA LEU A 42 -14.57 -0.29 -20.38
C LEU A 42 -13.09 -0.70 -20.31
N PRO A 43 -12.38 -0.94 -21.45
CA PRO A 43 -10.97 -1.35 -21.42
C PRO A 43 -10.00 -0.29 -20.90
N LYS A 44 -10.43 0.97 -20.84
CA LYS A 44 -9.62 2.12 -20.43
C LYS A 44 -9.88 2.56 -18.99
N LEU A 45 -10.96 2.09 -18.37
CA LEU A 45 -11.37 2.52 -17.04
C LEU A 45 -10.55 1.82 -15.94
N ASP A 46 -10.10 2.59 -14.95
CA ASP A 46 -9.56 2.07 -13.71
C ASP A 46 -10.68 1.77 -12.70
N LEU A 47 -11.11 0.51 -12.69
CA LEU A 47 -12.12 0.00 -11.75
C LEU A 47 -11.49 -0.71 -10.54
N PHE A 48 -10.21 -0.49 -10.24
CA PHE A 48 -9.49 -1.22 -9.19
C PHE A 48 -10.14 -1.12 -7.80
N ASN A 49 -10.75 0.02 -7.49
CA ASN A 49 -11.42 0.25 -6.21
C ASN A 49 -12.81 -0.40 -6.10
N VAL A 50 -13.36 -0.93 -7.19
CA VAL A 50 -14.72 -1.45 -7.27
C VAL A 50 -14.76 -2.91 -6.82
N SER A 51 -15.62 -3.20 -5.84
CA SER A 51 -15.84 -4.55 -5.33
C SER A 51 -17.04 -5.24 -6.00
N GLU A 52 -18.02 -4.47 -6.46
CA GLU A 52 -19.23 -4.99 -7.09
C GLU A 52 -19.89 -3.94 -7.98
N ILE A 53 -20.41 -4.35 -9.14
CA ILE A 53 -21.28 -3.53 -10.01
C ILE A 53 -22.56 -4.33 -10.26
N LYS A 54 -23.73 -3.70 -10.08
CA LYS A 54 -25.04 -4.32 -10.33
C LYS A 54 -25.98 -3.36 -11.06
N ARG A 55 -26.88 -3.95 -11.87
CA ARG A 55 -28.03 -3.28 -12.47
C ARG A 55 -29.33 -3.94 -11.96
N PRO A 56 -29.89 -3.48 -10.82
CA PRO A 56 -31.19 -3.96 -10.35
C PRO A 56 -32.30 -3.77 -11.39
N ARG A 57 -33.41 -4.51 -11.22
CA ARG A 57 -34.57 -4.52 -12.14
C ARG A 57 -35.21 -3.14 -12.39
N GLY A 58 -34.93 -2.15 -11.53
CA GLY A 58 -35.37 -0.77 -11.70
C GLY A 58 -34.53 0.07 -12.66
N GLY A 59 -33.54 -0.50 -13.35
CA GLY A 59 -32.70 0.19 -14.33
C GLY A 59 -31.59 1.07 -13.73
N GLY A 60 -31.56 1.26 -12.42
CA GLY A 60 -30.45 1.93 -11.73
C GLY A 60 -29.16 1.12 -11.78
N MET A 61 -28.02 1.81 -11.63
CA MET A 61 -26.71 1.19 -11.46
C MET A 61 -26.24 1.36 -10.01
N GLU A 62 -25.77 0.28 -9.40
CA GLU A 62 -25.16 0.27 -8.07
C GLU A 62 -23.69 -0.13 -8.19
N ILE A 63 -22.81 0.68 -7.60
CA ILE A 63 -21.37 0.42 -7.55
C ILE A 63 -20.95 0.40 -6.08
N LYS A 64 -20.31 -0.69 -5.66
CA LYS A 64 -19.71 -0.80 -4.33
C LYS A 64 -18.20 -0.71 -4.43
N PHE A 65 -17.60 -0.05 -3.44
CA PHE A 65 -16.15 0.06 -3.32
C PHE A 65 -15.62 -0.90 -2.25
N PHE A 66 -14.32 -1.19 -2.31
CA PHE A 66 -13.63 -1.80 -1.18
C PHE A 66 -13.55 -0.84 0.02
N ASP A 67 -13.37 -1.39 1.21
CA ASP A 67 -13.22 -0.63 2.45
C ASP A 67 -11.84 0.03 2.52
N ARG A 68 -11.81 1.36 2.43
CA ARG A 68 -10.59 2.16 2.50
C ARG A 68 -9.95 2.15 3.88
N LEU A 69 -10.76 2.17 4.95
CA LEU A 69 -10.25 2.18 6.32
C LEU A 69 -9.54 0.87 6.61
N LYS A 70 -10.12 -0.25 6.18
CA LYS A 70 -9.49 -1.56 6.28
C LYS A 70 -8.16 -1.64 5.53
N ALA A 71 -8.05 -1.01 4.36
CA ALA A 71 -6.79 -0.92 3.63
C ALA A 71 -5.74 -0.08 4.37
N ILE A 72 -6.14 1.06 4.94
CA ILE A 72 -5.28 1.93 5.74
C ILE A 72 -4.77 1.21 7.00
N ASP A 73 -5.66 0.50 7.72
CA ASP A 73 -5.28 -0.26 8.91
C ASP A 73 -4.23 -1.32 8.57
N LYS A 74 -4.39 -2.02 7.44
CA LYS A 74 -3.40 -3.00 6.97
C LYS A 74 -2.07 -2.35 6.59
N ILE A 75 -2.09 -1.17 5.96
CA ILE A 75 -0.86 -0.41 5.70
C ILE A 75 -0.17 -0.02 7.02
N ARG A 76 -0.94 0.42 8.03
CA ARG A 76 -0.40 0.79 9.34
C ARG A 76 0.26 -0.38 10.05
N GLU A 77 -0.37 -1.56 10.04
CA GLU A 77 0.23 -2.80 10.57
C GLU A 77 1.60 -3.05 9.92
N MET A 78 1.68 -3.02 8.58
CA MET A 78 2.93 -3.26 7.85
C MET A 78 4.01 -2.20 8.10
N VAL A 79 3.63 -0.93 8.30
CA VAL A 79 4.57 0.15 8.63
C VAL A 79 5.11 -0.03 10.06
N ASN A 80 4.26 -0.40 11.01
CA ASN A 80 4.64 -0.60 12.41
C ASN A 80 5.51 -1.85 12.62
N GLU A 81 5.23 -2.95 11.90
CA GLU A 81 6.10 -4.14 11.92
C GLU A 81 7.52 -3.84 11.41
N LYS A 82 7.68 -2.84 10.56
CA LYS A 82 9.00 -2.37 10.10
C LYS A 82 9.70 -1.50 11.14
N SER A 83 8.98 -0.78 11.99
CA SER A 83 9.58 0.04 13.06
C SER A 83 9.96 -0.77 14.30
N ASP A 84 9.26 -1.87 14.60
CA ASP A 84 9.56 -2.71 15.77
C ASP A 84 10.74 -3.68 15.56
N ASN A 85 11.28 -3.76 14.35
CA ASN A 85 12.53 -4.47 14.08
C ASN A 85 13.74 -3.53 14.23
N SER A 86 14.11 -3.19 15.47
CA SER A 86 15.31 -3.84 16.04
C SER A 86 15.79 -3.26 17.39
N PRO A 87 16.07 -4.13 18.39
CA PRO A 87 17.03 -3.84 19.46
C PRO A 87 18.42 -3.50 18.90
N THR A 88 18.73 -3.97 17.69
CA THR A 88 20.01 -3.75 16.99
C THR A 88 20.33 -2.28 16.81
N SER A 89 19.36 -1.38 16.58
CA SER A 89 19.61 0.07 16.54
C SER A 89 20.16 0.62 17.87
N PHE A 90 19.62 0.14 19.00
CA PHE A 90 20.09 0.54 20.33
C PHE A 90 21.46 -0.09 20.66
N TYR A 91 21.65 -1.38 20.38
CA TYR A 91 22.94 -2.04 20.56
C TYR A 91 24.03 -1.47 19.65
N GLU A 92 23.71 -1.13 18.41
CA GLU A 92 24.62 -0.49 17.45
C GLU A 92 24.96 0.94 17.90
N ALA A 93 23.99 1.70 18.43
CA ALA A 93 24.24 3.02 19.02
C ALA A 93 25.17 2.93 20.24
N LEU A 94 24.99 1.93 21.11
CA LEU A 94 25.87 1.66 22.24
C LEU A 94 27.28 1.26 21.78
N GLU A 95 27.39 0.39 20.78
CA GLU A 95 28.69 -0.01 20.23
C GLU A 95 29.42 1.18 19.62
N LYS A 96 28.73 2.03 18.84
CA LYS A 96 29.30 3.27 18.28
C LYS A 96 29.74 4.25 19.37
N SER A 97 28.94 4.40 20.42
CA SER A 97 29.27 5.22 21.60
C SER A 97 30.58 4.75 22.25
N THR A 98 30.71 3.44 22.52
CA THR A 98 31.91 2.90 23.16
C THR A 98 33.15 3.00 22.26
N GLN A 99 33.01 2.78 20.95
CA GLN A 99 34.12 2.94 19.99
C GLN A 99 34.58 4.39 19.85
N ALA A 100 33.67 5.36 19.90
CA ALA A 100 34.01 6.78 19.88
C ALA A 100 34.83 7.18 21.13
N THR A 101 34.42 6.73 22.32
CA THR A 101 35.15 6.97 23.57
C THR A 101 36.52 6.28 23.58
N LYS A 102 36.61 5.06 23.03
CA LYS A 102 37.89 4.32 22.95
C LYS A 102 38.93 5.03 22.06
N LYS A 103 38.50 5.66 20.96
CA LYS A 103 39.37 6.50 20.13
C LYS A 103 39.89 7.73 20.88
N HIS A 104 39.09 8.29 21.78
CA HIS A 104 39.50 9.45 22.59
C HIS A 104 40.58 9.08 23.62
N TYR A 105 40.51 7.88 24.21
CA TYR A 105 41.52 7.39 25.16
C TYR A 105 42.80 6.87 24.50
N MET A 106 42.74 6.39 23.25
CA MET A 106 43.92 5.91 22.50
C MET A 106 44.66 7.01 21.72
N GLY A 107 44.06 8.20 21.57
CA GLY A 107 44.64 9.34 20.86
C GLY A 107 45.42 10.32 21.73
N GLU A 108 45.43 10.14 23.05
CA GLU A 108 46.15 10.99 24.01
C GLU A 108 47.49 10.38 24.47
N THR A 109 47.96 9.28 23.86
CA THR A 109 49.25 8.66 24.20
C THR A 109 50.41 8.99 23.25
N ASP A 110 50.20 9.81 22.23
CA ASP A 110 51.27 10.32 21.37
C ASP A 110 51.25 11.86 21.34
N GLU A 111 51.77 12.49 22.40
CA GLU A 111 52.64 13.70 22.41
C GLU A 111 52.94 14.19 23.84
#